data_AF-A0A3D1SBC8-F1
#
_entry.id   AF-A0A3D1SBC8-F1
#
_cell.length_a   1.000
_cell.length_b   1.000
_cell.length_c   1.000
_cell.angle_alpha   90.00
_cell.angle_beta   90.00
_cell.angle_gamma   90.00
#
_symmetry.space_group_name_H-M   'P 1'
#
loop_
_entity.id
_entity.type
_entity.pdbx_description
1 polymer ?
#
loop_
_entity_poly.entity_id
_entity_poly.type
_entity_poly.pdbx_seq_one_letter_code
_entity_poly.pdbx_strand_id
1 'polypeptide(L)' 'MPVNLPDKLPAIEILSKEHIFVMSDLRASTQDIRPLKILILNLMPL' A
#
# COMPACT_ATOMS: atom_id res chain seq x y z
N MET A 1 -1.01 -1.31 2.53
CA MET A 1 -1.61 -2.01 1.38
C MET A 1 -2.43 -1.01 0.58
N PRO A 2 -2.40 -1.07 -0.75
CA PRO A 2 -3.34 -0.34 -1.60
C PRO A 2 -4.79 -0.81 -1.38
N VAL A 3 -5.76 0.07 -1.65
CA VAL A 3 -7.18 -0.26 -1.58
C VAL A 3 -7.59 -0.94 -2.88
N ASN A 4 -8.26 -2.08 -2.78
CA ASN A 4 -8.76 -2.82 -3.94
C ASN A 4 -10.11 -2.25 -4.40
N LEU A 5 -10.19 -1.74 -5.63
CA LEU A 5 -11.38 -1.08 -6.17
C LEU A 5 -11.59 -1.47 -7.65
N PRO A 6 -12.85 -1.53 -8.13
CA PRO A 6 -13.14 -1.75 -9.55
C PRO A 6 -12.62 -0.60 -10.42
N ASP A 7 -12.00 -0.92 -11.57
CA ASP A 7 -11.33 0.04 -12.47
C ASP A 7 -12.21 1.21 -12.98
N LYS A 8 -13.53 1.06 -12.91
CA LYS A 8 -14.50 2.06 -13.41
C LYS A 8 -15.11 2.92 -12.30
N LEU A 9 -14.60 2.84 -11.07
CA LEU A 9 -15.14 3.61 -9.97
C LEU A 9 -14.63 5.07 -10.04
N PRO A 10 -15.53 6.08 -10.08
CA PRO A 10 -15.12 7.49 -10.11
C PRO A 10 -14.24 7.91 -8.92
N ALA A 11 -14.34 7.18 -7.80
CA ALA A 11 -13.55 7.46 -6.60
C ALA A 11 -12.04 7.24 -6.82
N ILE A 12 -11.61 6.52 -7.86
CA ILE A 12 -10.18 6.34 -8.17
C ILE A 12 -9.49 7.70 -8.34
N GLU A 13 -10.13 8.64 -9.06
CA GLU A 13 -9.57 9.98 -9.28
C GLU A 13 -9.49 10.81 -8.00
N ILE A 14 -10.47 10.65 -7.11
CA ILE A 14 -10.53 11.35 -5.81
C ILE A 14 -9.43 10.80 -4.89
N LEU A 15 -9.36 9.49 -4.75
CA LEU A 15 -8.37 8.80 -3.92
C LEU A 15 -6.93 9.05 -4.41
N SER A 16 -6.73 9.10 -5.73
CA SER A 16 -5.42 9.42 -6.31
C SER A 16 -4.97 10.85 -5.99
N LYS A 17 -5.89 11.82 -5.85
CA LYS A 17 -5.56 13.20 -5.44
C LYS A 17 -5.16 13.29 -3.97
N GLU A 18 -5.65 12.37 -3.13
CA GLU A 18 -5.33 12.28 -1.71
C GLU A 18 -4.09 11.42 -1.42
N HIS A 19 -3.33 11.04 -2.44
CA HIS A 19 -2.18 10.12 -2.35
C HIS A 19 -2.53 8.72 -1.80
N ILE A 20 -3.80 8.31 -1.96
CA ILE A 20 -4.26 6.97 -1.61
C ILE A 20 -4.03 6.06 -2.82
N PHE A 21 -3.19 5.04 -2.64
CA PHE A 21 -2.91 4.06 -3.69
C PHE A 21 -4.09 3.10 -3.86
N VAL A 22 -4.62 3.05 -5.08
CA VAL A 22 -5.67 2.13 -5.51
C VAL A 22 -5.09 1.04 -6.41
N MET A 23 -5.64 -0.17 -6.35
CA MET A 23 -5.27 -1.28 -7.22
C MET A 23 -6.48 -2.06 -7.70
N SER A 24 -6.31 -2.81 -8.80
CA SER A 24 -7.32 -3.71 -9.35
C SER A 24 -7.30 -5.08 -8.67
N ASP A 25 -8.44 -5.77 -8.71
CA ASP A 25 -8.66 -7.07 -8.05
C ASP A 25 -7.63 -8.13 -8.44
N LEU A 26 -7.29 -8.19 -9.74
CA LEU A 26 -6.28 -9.11 -10.26
C LEU A 26 -4.91 -8.85 -9.60
N ARG A 27 -4.50 -7.59 -9.47
CA ARG A 27 -3.21 -7.23 -8.84
C ARG A 27 -3.23 -7.43 -7.33
N ALA A 28 -4.37 -7.27 -6.68
CA ALA A 28 -4.55 -7.54 -5.25
C ALA A 28 -4.33 -9.03 -4.93
N SER A 29 -4.84 -9.93 -5.77
CA SER A 29 -4.76 -11.37 -5.55
C SER A 29 -3.34 -11.94 -5.66
N THR A 30 -2.45 -11.28 -6.41
CA THR A 30 -1.09 -11.74 -6.68
C THR A 30 -0.04 -11.05 -5.81
N GLN A 31 -0.44 -10.38 -4.73
CA GLN A 31 0.50 -9.66 -3.89
C GLN A 31 1.44 -10.62 -3.15
N ASP A 32 2.73 -10.51 -3.44
CA ASP A 32 3.78 -11.23 -2.72
C ASP A 32 4.17 -10.44 -1.46
N ILE A 33 3.41 -10.65 -0.38
CA ILE A 33 3.65 -10.03 0.92
C ILE A 33 4.72 -10.85 1.65
N ARG A 34 5.90 -10.25 1.83
CA ARG A 34 7.04 -10.89 2.50
C ARG A 34 7.37 -10.24 3.85
N PRO A 35 7.94 -11.00 4.80
CA PRO A 35 8.39 -10.45 6.09
C PRO A 35 9.40 -9.31 5.92
N LEU A 36 9.23 -8.24 6.68
CA LEU A 36 10.21 -7.16 6.75
C LEU A 36 11.35 -7.55 7.69
N LYS A 37 12.58 -7.40 7.23
CA LYS A 37 13.78 -7.48 8.08
C LYS A 37 14.18 -6.06 8.44
N ILE A 38 13.84 -5.65 9.66
CA ILE A 38 14.10 -4.30 10.17
C ILE A 38 15.21 -4.39 11.21
N LEU A 39 16.27 -3.59 11.05
CA LEU A 39 17.32 -3.41 12.04
C LEU A 39 17.12 -2.06 12.71
N ILE A 40 17.13 -2.03 14.04
CA ILE A 40 17.16 -0.80 14.83
C ILE A 40 18.50 -0.77 15.57
N LEU A 41 19.35 0.19 15.24
CA LEU A 41 20.56 0.49 16.00
C LEU A 41 20.28 1.68 16.92
N ASN A 42 20.09 1.39 18.21
CA ASN A 42 19.89 2.42 19.21
C ASN A 42 21.23 2.80 19.86
N LEU A 43 21.63 4.07 19.70
CA LEU A 43 22.87 4.64 20.24
C LEU A 43 22.63 5.65 21.38
N MET A 44 21.44 5.63 21.99
CA MET A 44 21.16 6.55 23.10
C MET A 44 22.12 6.29 24.29
N PRO A 45 22.75 7.33 24.87
CA PRO A 45 23.48 7.22 26.13
C PRO A 45 22.51 7.00 27.31
N LEU A 46 22.96 6.28 28.34
CA LEU A 46 22.26 6.08 29.62
C LEU A 46 22.20 7.38 30.43
#